data_AF-A0A662P5K3-F1
#
_entry.id   AF-A0A662P5K3-F1
#
_cell.length_a   1.000
_cell.length_b   1.000
_cell.length_c   1.000
_cell.angle_alpha   90.00
_cell.angle_beta   90.00
_cell.angle_gamma   90.00
#
_symmetry.space_group_name_H-M   'P 1'
#
loop_
_entity.id
_entity.type
_entity.pdbx_description
1 polymer ?
#
loop_
_entity_poly.entity_id
_entity_poly.type
_entity_poly.pdbx_seq_one_letter_code
_entity_poly.pdbx_strand_id
1 'polypeptide(L)'
;MYPCYAGIDFPTQKELLAYRVCRDIKDLEEINRRVAKHIGVSFLGYNSIEGLSRGIGLPISEICLSCTTGDYSCMRRKPKFKTRKEMKE
;
A
#
# COMPACT_ATOMS: atom_id res chain seq x y z
N MET A 1 0.47 0.46 3.69
CA MET A 1 -0.67 0.32 2.74
C MET A 1 -1.53 1.57 2.79
N TYR A 2 -1.41 2.41 1.77
CA TYR A 2 -1.91 3.79 1.76
C TYR A 2 -2.44 4.18 0.37
N PRO A 3 -3.46 5.04 0.27
CA PRO A 3 -3.92 5.58 -1.01
C PRO A 3 -2.84 6.50 -1.61
N CYS A 4 -2.83 6.61 -2.94
CA CYS A 4 -1.90 7.48 -3.67
C CYS A 4 -2.31 8.95 -3.56
N TYR A 5 -1.32 9.83 -3.41
CA TYR A 5 -1.49 11.30 -3.48
C TYR A 5 -0.61 11.94 -4.55
N ALA A 6 0.02 11.13 -5.40
CA ALA A 6 0.91 11.55 -6.48
C ALA A 6 0.24 11.48 -7.88
N GLY A 7 -1.11 11.39 -7.93
CA GLY A 7 -1.87 11.47 -9.18
C GLY A 7 -2.41 10.15 -9.74
N ILE A 8 -2.28 9.04 -9.00
CA ILE A 8 -2.90 7.76 -9.38
C ILE A 8 -4.23 7.62 -8.63
N ASP A 9 -5.29 7.24 -9.34
CA ASP A 9 -6.61 7.02 -8.73
C ASP A 9 -6.58 5.78 -7.82
N PHE A 10 -6.88 5.99 -6.54
CA PHE A 10 -6.90 4.95 -5.50
C PHE A 10 -8.21 5.05 -4.71
N PRO A 11 -8.76 3.91 -4.27
CA PRO A 11 -9.82 3.94 -3.27
C PRO A 11 -9.25 4.46 -1.94
N THR A 12 -10.13 4.80 -0.99
CA THR A 12 -9.66 5.30 0.31
C THR A 12 -8.94 4.23 1.10
N GLN A 13 -8.15 4.64 2.09
CA GLN A 13 -7.35 3.71 2.88
C GLN A 13 -8.20 2.58 3.50
N LYS A 14 -9.41 2.92 3.99
CA LYS A 14 -10.34 1.94 4.59
C LYS A 14 -10.94 0.95 3.58
N GLU A 15 -10.97 1.32 2.30
CA GLU A 15 -11.43 0.48 1.20
C GLU A 15 -10.32 -0.46 0.69
N LEU A 16 -9.05 -0.17 0.95
CA LEU A 16 -7.93 -1.08 0.65
C LEU A 16 -8.01 -2.35 1.51
N LEU A 17 -8.20 -3.50 0.86
CA LEU A 17 -8.36 -4.79 1.53
C LEU A 17 -7.21 -5.06 2.52
N ALA A 18 -5.98 -4.96 2.05
CA ALA A 18 -4.81 -5.29 2.85
C ALA A 18 -4.67 -4.37 4.08
N TYR A 19 -5.01 -3.07 3.97
CA TYR A 19 -5.08 -2.19 5.14
C TYR A 19 -6.23 -2.57 6.08
N ARG A 20 -7.41 -2.89 5.55
CA ARG A 20 -8.58 -3.26 6.38
C ARG A 20 -8.31 -4.49 7.24
N VAL A 21 -7.59 -5.48 6.71
CA VAL A 21 -7.30 -6.75 7.41
C VAL A 21 -6.02 -6.74 8.23
N CYS A 22 -5.02 -5.94 7.85
CA CYS A 22 -3.70 -5.95 8.48
C CYS A 22 -3.38 -4.66 9.26
N ARG A 23 -4.09 -3.57 9.03
CA ARG A 23 -3.86 -2.25 9.63
C ARG A 23 -2.40 -1.81 9.43
N ASP A 24 -1.66 -1.62 10.53
CA ASP A 24 -0.28 -1.14 10.55
C ASP A 24 0.76 -2.27 10.55
N ILE A 25 0.33 -3.54 10.38
CA ILE A 25 1.26 -4.66 10.22
C ILE A 25 2.10 -4.44 8.96
N LYS A 26 3.42 -4.58 9.12
CA LYS A 26 4.42 -4.46 8.05
C LYS A 26 5.08 -5.78 7.68
N ASP A 27 4.90 -6.80 8.50
CA ASP A 27 5.42 -8.14 8.23
C ASP A 27 4.68 -8.76 7.04
N LEU A 28 5.42 -9.07 5.97
CA LEU A 28 4.88 -9.57 4.72
C LEU A 28 4.28 -10.97 4.87
N GLU A 29 4.83 -11.81 5.73
CA GLU A 29 4.31 -13.17 5.96
C GLU A 29 2.94 -13.11 6.65
N GLU A 30 2.82 -12.30 7.70
CA GLU A 30 1.54 -12.08 8.39
C GLU A 30 0.51 -11.40 7.48
N ILE A 31 0.93 -10.46 6.62
CA ILE A 31 0.05 -9.88 5.60
C ILE A 31 -0.47 -10.96 4.65
N ASN A 32 0.42 -11.78 4.08
CA ASN A 32 0.06 -12.88 3.19
C ASN A 32 -0.96 -13.81 3.86
N ARG A 33 -0.69 -14.23 5.10
CA ARG A 33 -1.56 -15.12 5.88
C ARG A 33 -2.95 -14.52 6.13
N ARG A 34 -3.01 -13.25 6.57
CA ARG A 34 -4.29 -12.59 6.87
C ARG A 34 -5.13 -12.34 5.64
N VAL A 35 -4.50 -11.86 4.56
CA VAL A 35 -5.22 -11.62 3.31
C VAL A 35 -5.68 -12.95 2.71
N ALA A 36 -4.82 -13.98 2.67
CA ALA A 36 -5.18 -15.31 2.20
C ALA A 36 -6.41 -15.87 2.95
N LYS A 37 -6.39 -15.79 4.29
CA LYS A 37 -7.51 -16.20 5.14
C LYS A 37 -8.77 -15.39 4.83
N HIS A 38 -8.64 -14.08 4.62
CA HIS A 38 -9.79 -13.21 4.34
C HIS A 38 -10.45 -13.53 3.00
N ILE A 39 -9.67 -13.87 1.97
CA ILE A 39 -10.20 -14.16 0.62
C ILE A 39 -10.44 -15.65 0.36
N GLY A 40 -10.08 -16.54 1.30
CA GLY A 40 -10.37 -17.96 1.23
C GLY A 40 -9.46 -18.78 0.31
N VAL A 41 -8.20 -18.35 0.12
CA VAL A 41 -7.21 -19.09 -0.70
C VAL A 41 -6.23 -19.87 0.17
N SER A 42 -5.71 -20.96 -0.38
CA SER A 42 -4.70 -21.82 0.26
C SER A 42 -3.31 -21.18 0.31
N PHE A 43 -3.01 -20.27 -0.62
CA PHE A 43 -1.74 -19.56 -0.70
C PHE A 43 -1.93 -18.16 -1.30
N LEU A 44 -1.19 -17.19 -0.76
CA LEU A 44 -1.05 -15.85 -1.30
C LEU A 44 0.39 -15.36 -1.06
N GLY A 45 0.99 -14.72 -2.05
CA GLY A 45 2.31 -14.11 -1.93
C GLY A 45 2.36 -12.74 -2.59
N TYR A 46 2.39 -11.68 -1.79
CA TYR A 46 2.74 -10.34 -2.27
C TYR A 46 4.23 -10.25 -2.63
N ASN A 47 4.55 -9.42 -3.62
CA ASN A 47 5.94 -9.11 -3.95
C ASN A 47 6.59 -8.23 -2.88
N SER A 48 7.90 -8.36 -2.66
CA SER A 48 8.66 -7.46 -1.79
C SER A 48 9.13 -6.22 -2.55
N ILE A 49 9.60 -5.18 -1.83
CA ILE A 49 10.15 -3.97 -2.45
C ILE A 49 11.42 -4.32 -3.25
N GLU A 50 12.27 -5.18 -2.70
CA GLU A 50 13.48 -5.67 -3.35
C GLU A 50 13.14 -6.52 -4.58
N GLY A 51 12.09 -7.35 -4.48
CA GLY A 51 11.59 -8.14 -5.60
C GLY A 51 11.05 -7.25 -6.72
N LEU A 52 10.30 -6.20 -6.39
CA LEU A 52 9.82 -5.20 -7.35
C LEU A 52 10.98 -4.48 -8.03
N SER A 53 11.93 -3.95 -7.25
CA SER A 53 13.11 -3.23 -7.74
C SER A 53 13.91 -4.08 -8.73
N ARG A 54 14.22 -5.35 -8.39
CA ARG A 54 14.88 -6.28 -9.32
C ARG A 54 14.04 -6.56 -10.56
N GLY A 55 12.74 -6.74 -10.41
CA GLY A 55 11.84 -7.09 -11.51
C GLY A 55 11.70 -5.99 -12.57
N ILE A 56 11.72 -4.72 -12.15
CA ILE A 56 11.62 -3.57 -13.08
C ILE A 56 12.98 -2.99 -13.48
N GLY A 57 14.08 -3.42 -12.85
CA GLY A 57 15.44 -2.97 -13.17
C GLY A 57 15.78 -1.55 -12.68
N LEU A 58 15.05 -1.03 -11.68
CA LEU A 58 15.31 0.29 -11.09
C LEU A 58 15.77 0.16 -9.64
N PRO A 59 16.73 0.99 -9.17
CA PRO A 59 17.12 1.00 -7.77
C PRO A 59 15.96 1.49 -6.89
N ILE A 60 15.86 0.97 -5.67
CA ILE A 60 14.80 1.33 -4.70
C ILE A 60 14.69 2.85 -4.50
N SER A 61 15.80 3.58 -4.53
CA SER A 61 15.86 5.04 -4.37
C SER A 61 15.17 5.82 -5.49
N GLU A 62 14.93 5.20 -6.65
CA GLU A 62 14.27 5.82 -7.80
C GLU A 62 12.80 5.41 -7.92
N ILE A 63 12.31 4.57 -6.99
CA ILE A 63 10.93 4.08 -7.00
C ILE A 63 10.10 4.85 -5.97
N CYS A 64 8.96 5.37 -6.41
CA CYS A 64 7.96 5.90 -5.47
C CYS A 64 7.32 4.76 -4.67
N LEU A 65 7.61 4.70 -3.38
CA LEU A 65 7.12 3.66 -2.47
C LEU A 65 6.07 4.17 -1.47
N SER A 66 5.58 5.39 -1.64
CA SER A 66 4.68 6.02 -0.65
C SER A 66 3.37 5.25 -0.41
N CYS A 67 2.86 4.53 -1.42
CA CYS A 67 1.65 3.70 -1.26
C CYS A 67 1.89 2.47 -0.37
N THR A 68 3.14 1.97 -0.30
CA THR A 68 3.50 0.84 0.56
C THR A 68 3.96 1.32 1.93
N THR A 69 4.86 2.31 1.99
CA THR A 69 5.49 2.82 3.22
C THR A 69 4.66 3.83 3.99
N GLY A 70 3.80 4.60 3.30
CA GLY A 70 3.07 5.74 3.85
C GLY A 70 3.90 7.01 3.94
N ASP A 71 5.18 6.95 3.53
CA ASP A 71 6.05 8.10 3.53
C ASP A 71 5.82 8.96 2.28
N TYR A 72 5.18 10.09 2.48
CA TYR A 72 4.95 11.14 1.49
C TYR A 72 5.80 12.39 1.74
N SER A 73 6.93 12.25 2.42
CA SER A 73 7.86 13.36 2.74
C SER A 73 8.42 14.05 1.50
N CYS A 74 8.46 13.37 0.35
CA CYS A 74 8.84 13.95 -0.94
C CYS A 74 7.85 15.03 -1.44
N MET A 75 6.64 15.08 -0.89
CA MET A 75 5.65 16.08 -1.27
C MET A 75 5.73 17.33 -0.39
N ARG A 76 5.46 18.51 -1.00
CA ARG A 76 5.43 19.80 -0.27
C ARG A 76 4.41 19.84 0.86
N ARG A 77 3.34 19.04 0.77
CA ARG A 77 2.29 18.93 1.79
C ARG A 77 2.07 17.46 2.12
N LYS A 78 2.15 17.12 3.41
CA LYS A 78 1.81 15.77 3.87
C LYS A 78 0.31 15.54 3.68
N PRO A 79 -0.09 14.47 2.99
CA PRO A 79 -1.48 14.18 2.76
C PRO A 79 -2.15 13.73 4.06
N LYS A 80 -3.42 14.08 4.22
CA LYS A 80 -4.28 13.49 5.25
C LYS A 80 -5.07 12.36 4.61
N PHE A 81 -5.03 11.18 5.22
CA PHE A 81 -5.82 10.02 4.76
C PHE A 81 -7.30 10.26 5.01
N LYS A 82 -7.97 10.74 3.97
CA LYS A 82 -9.39 11.11 3.96
C LYS A 82 -10.27 9.90 3.64
N THR A 83 -11.50 9.93 4.14
CA THR A 83 -12.59 9.06 3.72
C THR A 83 -13.13 9.47 2.35
N ARG A 84 -13.93 8.59 1.73
CA ARG A 84 -14.48 8.83 0.39
C ARG A 84 -15.40 10.05 0.36
N LYS A 85 -16.09 10.32 1.47
CA LYS A 85 -16.93 11.51 1.65
C LYS A 85 -16.07 12.78 1.62
N GLU A 86 -15.02 12.82 2.44
CA GLU A 86 -14.07 13.95 2.53
C GLU A 86 -13.23 14.18 1.27
N MET A 87 -13.16 13.21 0.35
CA MET A 87 -12.49 13.34 -0.95
C MET A 87 -13.42 13.88 -2.04
N LYS A 88 -14.74 13.80 -1.86
CA LYS A 88 -15.76 14.29 -2.80
C LYS A 88 -16.31 15.67 -2.44
N GLU A 89 -16.09 16.09 -1.20
CA GLU A 89 -16.34 17.45 -0.67
C GLU A 89 -15.11 18.35 -0.93
#